data_AF-A0A7V7B139-F1
#
_entry.id   AF-A0A7V7B139-F1
#
_cell.length_a   1.000
_cell.length_b   1.000
_cell.length_c   1.000
_cell.angle_alpha   90.00
_cell.angle_beta   90.00
_cell.angle_gamma   90.00
#
_symmetry.space_group_name_H-M   'P 1'
#
loop_
_entity.id
_entity.type
_entity.pdbx_description
1 polymer ?
#
loop_
_entity_poly.entity_id
_entity_poly.type
_entity_poly.pdbx_seq_one_letter_code
_entity_poly.pdbx_strand_id
1 'polypeptide(L)'
;MAGYNAAMLSKRKDSIELPTMLSIGDAIAYVGEQIKSNEGLSEKYTFSGSIYFKRMKSKGLYTTDLEKIKERVHKAGMTNIFM
;
A
#
# COMPACT_ATOMS: atom_id res chain seq x y z
N MET A 1 9.78 2.07 4.86
CA MET A 1 9.97 3.15 3.87
C MET A 1 10.17 4.54 4.48
N ALA A 2 9.40 4.97 5.49
CA ALA A 2 9.55 6.31 6.09
C ALA A 2 11.00 6.67 6.47
N GLY A 3 11.74 5.75 7.10
CA GLY A 3 13.16 5.96 7.43
C GLY A 3 14.08 6.06 6.20
N TYR A 4 13.86 5.23 5.17
CA TYR A 4 14.62 5.31 3.92
C TYR A 4 14.38 6.65 3.22
N ASN A 5 13.11 7.05 3.09
CA ASN A 5 12.74 8.32 2.47
C ASN A 5 13.28 9.52 3.27
N ALA A 6 13.26 9.47 4.61
CA ALA A 6 13.88 10.50 5.44
C ALA A 6 15.39 10.63 5.17
N ALA A 7 16.10 9.51 5.00
CA ALA A 7 17.52 9.50 4.66
C ALA A 7 17.82 9.94 3.21
N MET A 8 16.92 9.67 2.25
CA MET A 8 17.05 10.20 0.88
C MET A 8 16.80 11.71 0.85
N LEU A 9 15.78 12.18 1.57
CA LEU A 9 15.43 13.58 1.68
C LEU A 9 16.59 14.40 2.29
N SER A 10 17.25 13.89 3.34
CA SER A 10 18.42 14.56 3.92
C SER A 10 19.61 14.66 2.95
N LYS A 11 19.66 13.77 1.94
CA LYS A 11 20.64 13.77 0.86
C LYS A 11 20.15 14.45 -0.42
N ARG A 12 18.97 15.10 -0.41
CA ARG A 12 18.31 15.70 -1.59
C ARG A 12 18.14 14.72 -2.76
N LYS A 13 17.93 13.44 -2.45
CA LYS A 13 17.62 12.40 -3.42
C LYS A 13 16.13 12.14 -3.47
N ASP A 14 15.67 11.56 -4.57
CA ASP A 14 14.28 11.18 -4.76
C ASP A 14 13.83 10.15 -3.71
N SER A 15 12.59 10.32 -3.26
CA SER A 15 11.91 9.40 -2.35
C SER A 15 11.22 8.29 -3.13
N ILE A 16 10.96 7.18 -2.46
CA ILE A 16 10.19 6.08 -3.02
C ILE A 16 8.72 6.28 -2.63
N GLU A 17 7.84 6.29 -3.63
CA GLU A 17 6.40 6.25 -3.43
C GLU A 17 5.86 4.83 -3.57
N LEU A 18 4.85 4.49 -2.77
CA LEU A 18 4.17 3.20 -2.85
C LEU A 18 3.00 3.28 -3.84
N PRO A 19 3.06 2.59 -4.98
CA PRO A 19 2.01 2.67 -5.98
C PRO A 19 0.70 2.07 -5.47
N THR A 20 -0.43 2.69 -5.78
CA THR A 20 -1.77 2.19 -5.42
C THR A 20 -2.17 0.92 -6.17
N MET A 21 -1.38 0.48 -7.16
CA MET A 21 -1.55 -0.85 -7.74
C MET A 21 -1.09 -1.98 -6.79
N LEU A 22 -0.32 -1.66 -5.74
CA LEU A 22 0.02 -2.60 -4.67
C LEU A 22 -0.95 -2.43 -3.50
N SER A 23 -1.26 -3.54 -2.82
CA SER A 23 -2.15 -3.52 -1.66
C SER A 23 -1.68 -2.57 -0.56
N ILE A 24 -0.38 -2.50 -0.28
CA ILE A 24 0.13 -1.58 0.76
C ILE A 24 0.00 -0.10 0.36
N GLY A 25 0.20 0.23 -0.92
CA GLY A 25 0.04 1.60 -1.42
C GLY A 25 -1.42 2.04 -1.43
N ASP A 26 -2.32 1.17 -1.89
CA ASP A 26 -3.77 1.43 -1.82
C ASP A 26 -4.26 1.52 -0.38
N ALA A 27 -3.71 0.73 0.55
CA ALA A 27 -4.06 0.80 1.98
C ALA A 27 -3.74 2.17 2.55
N ILE A 28 -2.51 2.64 2.37
CA ILE A 28 -2.07 3.94 2.90
C ILE A 28 -2.90 5.06 2.30
N ALA A 29 -3.10 5.07 0.98
CA ALA A 29 -3.90 6.08 0.32
C ALA A 29 -5.37 6.07 0.79
N TYR A 30 -6.01 4.89 0.80
CA TYR A 30 -7.42 4.78 1.16
C TYR A 30 -7.65 5.09 2.64
N VAL A 31 -6.90 4.47 3.55
CA VAL A 31 -7.06 4.71 4.99
C VAL A 31 -6.75 6.17 5.33
N GLY A 32 -5.70 6.74 4.72
CA GLY A 32 -5.34 8.15 4.87
C GLY A 32 -6.47 9.10 4.46
N GLU A 33 -7.24 8.78 3.42
CA GLU A 33 -8.44 9.55 3.06
C GLU A 33 -9.60 9.33 4.04
N GLN A 34 -9.82 8.09 4.50
CA GLN A 34 -10.94 7.78 5.39
C GLN A 34 -10.81 8.45 6.77
N ILE A 35 -9.61 8.46 7.35
CA ILE A 35 -9.37 9.03 8.69
C ILE A 35 -9.52 10.57 8.74
N LYS A 36 -9.67 11.24 7.59
CA LYS A 36 -10.02 12.67 7.54
C LYS A 36 -11.46 12.95 7.99
N SER A 37 -12.32 11.91 8.01
CA SER A 37 -13.67 11.97 8.57
C SER A 37 -13.68 11.45 10.01
N ASN A 38 -14.52 12.07 10.85
CA ASN A 38 -14.73 11.64 12.23
C ASN A 38 -15.27 10.20 12.33
N GLU A 39 -16.10 9.78 11.36
CA GLU A 39 -16.63 8.42 11.27
C GLU A 39 -15.51 7.43 10.91
N GLY A 40 -14.71 7.77 9.89
CA GLY A 40 -13.59 6.93 9.44
C GLY A 40 -12.49 6.75 10.50
N LEU A 41 -12.35 7.69 11.43
CA LEU A 41 -11.44 7.56 12.57
C LEU A 41 -11.82 6.42 13.54
N SER A 42 -13.12 6.11 13.65
CA SER A 42 -13.62 5.05 14.55
C SER A 42 -13.59 3.65 13.93
N GLU A 43 -13.34 3.56 12.62
CA GLU A 43 -13.38 2.34 11.85
C GLU A 43 -12.07 1.52 11.92
N LYS A 44 -12.18 0.20 11.70
CA LYS A 44 -11.03 -0.69 11.66
C LYS A 44 -10.67 -1.03 10.20
N TYR A 45 -9.43 -0.74 9.83
CA TYR A 45 -8.87 -1.03 8.50
C TYR A 45 -7.76 -2.09 8.60
N THR A 46 -8.17 -3.34 8.66
CA THR A 46 -7.32 -4.53 8.77
C THR A 46 -7.29 -5.33 7.47
N PHE A 47 -6.16 -6.00 7.24
CA PHE A 47 -5.92 -6.86 6.08
C PHE A 47 -6.65 -8.21 6.14
N SER A 48 -7.22 -8.60 7.28
CA SER A 48 -7.71 -9.97 7.53
C SER A 48 -9.22 -10.08 7.76
N GLY A 49 -10.01 -9.01 7.66
CA GLY A 49 -11.47 -9.17 7.85
C GLY A 49 -12.34 -7.93 7.94
N SER A 50 -11.78 -6.73 7.83
CA SER A 50 -12.57 -5.49 7.97
C SER A 50 -12.65 -4.71 6.65
N ILE A 51 -12.88 -3.41 6.71
CA ILE A 51 -13.21 -2.56 5.54
C ILE A 51 -12.13 -2.68 4.46
N TYR A 52 -10.86 -2.64 4.84
CA TYR A 52 -9.79 -2.69 3.87
C TYR A 52 -9.71 -4.04 3.14
N PHE A 53 -9.93 -5.16 3.84
CA PHE A 53 -9.96 -6.48 3.21
C PHE A 53 -11.07 -6.61 2.15
N LYS A 54 -12.26 -6.06 2.42
CA LYS A 54 -13.36 -6.02 1.44
C LYS A 54 -12.96 -5.22 0.20
N ARG A 55 -12.33 -4.06 0.41
CA ARG A 55 -11.81 -3.23 -0.69
C ARG A 55 -10.74 -3.94 -1.51
N MET A 56 -9.77 -4.59 -0.87
CA MET A 56 -8.73 -5.35 -1.57
C MET A 56 -9.32 -6.41 -2.49
N LYS A 57 -10.33 -7.14 -2.02
CA LYS A 57 -11.06 -8.12 -2.85
C LYS A 57 -11.77 -7.46 -4.02
N SER A 58 -12.52 -6.38 -3.75
CA SER A 58 -13.24 -5.62 -4.79
C SER A 58 -12.30 -5.05 -5.87
N LYS A 59 -11.08 -4.66 -5.50
CA LYS A 59 -10.05 -4.17 -6.43
C LYS A 59 -9.18 -5.26 -7.07
N GLY A 60 -9.41 -6.54 -6.76
CA GLY A 60 -8.55 -7.64 -7.25
C GLY A 60 -7.11 -7.62 -6.69
N LEU A 61 -6.87 -6.85 -5.62
CA LEU A 61 -5.56 -6.75 -4.98
C LEU A 61 -5.27 -7.96 -4.08
N TYR A 62 -6.31 -8.61 -3.55
CA TYR A 62 -6.15 -9.83 -2.75
C TYR A 62 -5.91 -11.07 -3.62
N THR A 63 -4.77 -11.72 -3.42
CA THR A 63 -4.45 -13.03 -3.99
C THR A 63 -3.40 -13.72 -3.12
N THR A 64 -3.38 -15.05 -3.15
CA THR A 64 -2.33 -15.89 -2.52
C THR A 64 -1.41 -16.52 -3.56
N ASP A 65 -1.62 -16.21 -4.85
CA ASP A 65 -0.81 -16.70 -5.96
C ASP A 65 0.50 -15.91 -6.03
N LEU A 66 1.60 -16.57 -5.73
CA LEU A 66 2.93 -15.96 -5.66
C LEU A 66 3.37 -15.38 -7.01
N GLU A 67 3.04 -16.03 -8.13
CA GLU A 67 3.46 -15.56 -9.46
C GLU A 67 2.75 -14.25 -9.82
N LYS A 68 1.45 -14.16 -9.54
CA LYS A 68 0.69 -12.91 -9.69
C LYS A 68 1.21 -11.79 -8.79
N ILE A 69 1.65 -12.13 -7.58
CA ILE A 69 2.28 -11.16 -6.67
C ILE A 69 3.60 -10.67 -7.27
N LYS A 70 4.45 -11.57 -7.77
CA LYS A 70 5.73 -11.19 -8.41
C LYS A 70 5.53 -10.28 -9.61
N GLU A 71 4.62 -10.66 -10.50
CA GLU A 71 4.31 -9.90 -11.70
C GLU A 71 3.81 -8.49 -11.35
N ARG A 72 2.93 -8.37 -10.36
CA ARG A 72 2.40 -7.08 -9.92
C ARG A 72 3.46 -6.19 -9.28
N VAL A 73 4.31 -6.75 -8.42
CA VAL A 73 5.43 -6.02 -7.81
C VAL A 73 6.41 -5.55 -8.89
N HIS A 74 6.67 -6.39 -9.90
CA HIS A 74 7.51 -6.04 -11.04
C HIS A 74 6.92 -4.91 -11.88
N LYS A 75 5.64 -5.01 -12.26
CA LYS A 75 4.92 -3.95 -13.00
C LYS A 75 4.86 -2.63 -12.22
N ALA A 76 4.87 -2.69 -10.88
CA ALA A 76 4.92 -1.52 -10.02
C ALA A 76 6.33 -0.89 -9.92
N GLY A 77 7.37 -1.50 -10.52
CA GLY A 77 8.75 -1.06 -10.38
C GLY A 77 9.34 -1.29 -8.99
N MET A 78 8.76 -2.18 -8.19
CA MET A 78 9.08 -2.37 -6.77
C MET A 78 9.78 -3.70 -6.48
N THR A 79 10.28 -4.39 -7.51
CA THR A 79 10.98 -5.69 -7.36
C THR A 79 12.12 -5.61 -6.37
N ASN A 80 13.03 -4.63 -6.52
CA ASN A 80 14.22 -4.49 -5.66
C ASN A 80 13.92 -4.07 -4.20
N ILE A 81 12.63 -3.99 -3.83
CA ILE A 81 12.19 -3.59 -2.49
C ILE A 81 11.41 -4.70 -1.80
N PHE A 82 10.57 -5.42 -2.54
CA PHE A 82 9.67 -6.44 -1.98
C PHE A 82 9.99 -7.88 -2.39
N MET A 83 10.95 -8.09 -3.30
CA MET A 83 11.32 -9.40 -3.85
C MET A 83 12.84 -9.63 -3.86
#